data_AF-A0A1V4U699-F1
#
_entry.id   AF-A0A1V4U699-F1
#
_cell.length_a   1.000
_cell.length_b   1.000
_cell.length_c   1.000
_cell.angle_alpha   90.00
_cell.angle_beta   90.00
_cell.angle_gamma   90.00
#
_symmetry.space_group_name_H-M   'P 1'
#
loop_
_entity.id
_entity.type
_entity.pdbx_description
1 polymer ?
#
loop_
_entity_poly.entity_id
_entity_poly.type
_entity_poly.pdbx_seq_one_letter_code
_entity_poly.pdbx_strand_id
1 'polypeptide(L)'
;MSIRMREPPVKKILYWCGKCNVPLLGKTCGCGSEGHAIPLLQPYDIRPALQSDHRLIARLLEERHGIAKLPSVLLLNKTGGMDRKDLVIANGGRFGWLSFDPVHRSYEFELSFEALPSMLPFITKNILELGYLRGAEEDVLQRRRIGGKKYPATRKIPDGGVVLRWNGHGGVGVSTDGNVKVKEVGNVSPVVLPDPGWEDVITRNRQHLKNLERNAVRFIRQQAEKAHCVNISFSGGKDSTAVRELARRAGFEDTYYVDTGMEFPETLEFVRAHPVKTILHGGDFWREVNRHGPPTKDDRWCCEHLKLSPVKKWLSGKGECMTIQGNRWCESFARAGLAPASKNPYNPAQTNISPIRNWRALEVFLYIWWRKLPVNPLYERGLERVGCWMCPAMLESEFEYVERAHPELYREWVAFLKEWIRKRGGDPESVTSGAWRWKTLPPKMRGKK
;
A
#
# COMPACT_ATOMS: atom_id res chain seq x y z
N MET A 1 -10.46 27.23 -16.31
CA MET A 1 -11.59 26.65 -15.54
C MET A 1 -11.09 25.45 -14.74
N SER A 2 -11.06 25.57 -13.41
CA SER A 2 -10.73 24.45 -12.52
C SER A 2 -11.81 23.38 -12.67
N ILE A 3 -11.49 22.26 -13.33
CA ILE A 3 -12.34 21.08 -13.34
C ILE A 3 -12.41 20.64 -11.87
N ARG A 4 -13.49 20.96 -11.17
CA ARG A 4 -13.80 20.37 -9.87
C ARG A 4 -13.86 18.86 -10.08
N MET A 5 -12.77 18.16 -9.80
CA MET A 5 -12.74 16.70 -9.78
C MET A 5 -13.81 16.26 -8.79
N ARG A 6 -14.91 15.66 -9.28
CA ARG A 6 -15.89 15.01 -8.41
C ARG A 6 -15.14 13.97 -7.59
N GLU A 7 -15.31 14.03 -6.26
CA GLU A 7 -14.68 13.05 -5.38
C GLU A 7 -15.17 11.65 -5.78
N PRO A 8 -14.26 10.70 -6.06
CA PRO A 8 -14.66 9.36 -6.49
C PRO A 8 -15.48 8.69 -5.37
N PRO A 9 -16.49 7.86 -5.69
CA PRO A 9 -17.32 7.18 -4.68
C PRO A 9 -16.58 5.98 -4.05
N VAL A 10 -15.41 6.24 -3.50
CA VAL A 10 -14.54 5.28 -2.81
C VAL A 10 -15.09 4.92 -1.44
N LYS A 11 -14.81 3.70 -0.97
CA LYS A 11 -15.16 3.24 0.37
C LYS A 11 -14.26 3.95 1.39
N LYS A 12 -14.81 4.93 2.09
CA LYS A 12 -14.09 5.72 3.11
C LYS A 12 -14.07 5.07 4.51
N ILE A 13 -14.82 3.98 4.69
CA ILE A 13 -15.01 3.33 5.99
C ILE A 13 -14.59 1.86 5.88
N LEU A 14 -13.83 1.40 6.87
CA LEU A 14 -13.66 0.00 7.20
C LEU A 14 -14.62 -0.33 8.35
N TYR A 15 -15.36 -1.43 8.27
CA TYR A 15 -16.12 -1.93 9.41
C TYR A 15 -15.31 -2.99 10.15
N TRP A 16 -15.50 -3.10 11.47
CA TRP A 16 -14.83 -4.12 12.27
C TRP A 16 -15.82 -4.82 13.20
N CYS A 17 -15.78 -6.15 13.24
CA CYS A 17 -16.61 -6.92 14.15
C CYS A 17 -15.93 -7.02 15.51
N GLY A 18 -16.44 -6.33 16.54
CA GLY A 18 -15.88 -6.42 17.90
C GLY A 18 -15.95 -7.85 18.47
N LYS A 19 -17.02 -8.60 18.20
CA LYS A 19 -17.20 -9.98 18.71
C LYS A 19 -16.21 -10.99 18.12
N CYS A 20 -16.01 -10.96 16.80
CA CYS A 20 -15.10 -11.88 16.13
C CYS A 20 -13.68 -11.33 15.99
N ASN A 21 -13.47 -10.05 16.31
CA ASN A 21 -12.25 -9.29 16.11
C ASN A 21 -11.68 -9.35 14.67
N VAL A 22 -12.56 -9.21 13.67
CA VAL A 22 -12.16 -9.24 12.24
C VAL A 22 -12.61 -7.99 11.48
N PRO A 23 -11.84 -7.55 10.47
CA PRO A 23 -12.29 -6.53 9.54
C PRO A 23 -13.42 -7.05 8.64
N LEU A 24 -14.32 -6.15 8.24
CA LEU A 24 -15.49 -6.45 7.44
C LEU A 24 -15.52 -5.63 6.15
N LEU A 25 -15.94 -6.28 5.06
CA LEU A 25 -16.15 -5.68 3.74
C LEU A 25 -17.49 -4.91 3.63
N GLY A 26 -18.37 -5.10 4.61
CA GLY A 26 -19.65 -4.41 4.78
C GLY A 26 -20.03 -4.31 6.27
N LYS A 27 -21.18 -3.71 6.57
CA LYS A 27 -21.60 -3.37 7.95
C LYS A 27 -21.82 -4.59 8.85
N THR A 28 -22.28 -5.71 8.29
CA THR A 28 -22.67 -6.90 9.05
C THR A 28 -21.64 -8.02 8.90
N CYS A 29 -21.28 -8.64 10.02
CA CYS A 29 -20.41 -9.79 10.09
C CYS A 29 -21.18 -11.09 9.79
N GLY A 30 -20.49 -12.11 9.24
CA GLY A 30 -21.06 -13.44 9.09
C GLY A 30 -21.47 -14.14 10.39
N CYS A 31 -21.14 -13.60 11.57
CA CYS A 31 -21.67 -14.06 12.86
C CYS A 31 -23.00 -13.41 13.28
N GLY A 32 -23.53 -12.48 12.48
CA GLY A 32 -24.75 -11.73 12.76
C GLY A 32 -24.53 -10.39 13.48
N SER A 33 -23.38 -10.17 14.10
CA SER A 33 -23.07 -8.89 14.75
C SER A 33 -22.86 -7.76 13.74
N GLU A 34 -23.31 -6.57 14.10
CA GLU A 34 -22.98 -5.33 13.39
C GLU A 34 -21.56 -4.88 13.75
N GLY A 35 -20.81 -4.43 12.74
CA GLY A 35 -19.47 -3.89 12.93
C GLY A 35 -19.48 -2.39 13.16
N HIS A 36 -18.55 -1.90 13.97
CA HIS A 36 -18.33 -0.46 14.15
C HIS A 36 -17.49 0.11 13.02
N ALA A 37 -17.67 1.40 12.74
CA ALA A 37 -17.00 2.10 11.64
C ALA A 37 -15.62 2.62 12.06
N ILE A 38 -14.62 2.38 11.23
CA ILE A 38 -13.26 2.93 11.31
C ILE A 38 -13.05 3.80 10.07
N PRO A 39 -12.99 5.14 10.21
CA PRO A 39 -12.70 6.04 9.11
C PRO A 39 -11.31 5.79 8.55
N LEU A 40 -11.22 5.59 7.23
CA LEU A 40 -9.96 5.45 6.51
C LEU A 40 -9.40 6.82 6.11
N LEU A 41 -8.09 6.88 6.00
CA LEU A 41 -7.34 8.03 5.50
C LEU A 41 -7.10 7.92 4.01
N GLN A 42 -7.02 9.07 3.33
CA GLN A 42 -6.77 9.14 1.89
C GLN A 42 -5.42 8.48 1.52
N PRO A 43 -5.37 7.67 0.44
CA PRO A 43 -6.38 7.53 -0.64
C PRO A 43 -7.48 6.49 -0.37
N TYR A 44 -7.69 6.10 0.89
CA TYR A 44 -8.65 5.10 1.35
C TYR A 44 -8.37 3.68 0.84
N ASP A 45 -7.15 3.44 0.31
CA ASP A 45 -6.69 2.09 0.04
C ASP A 45 -6.17 1.46 1.33
N ILE A 46 -6.54 0.19 1.53
CA ILE A 46 -6.15 -0.60 2.67
C ILE A 46 -5.80 -2.00 2.18
N ARG A 47 -4.73 -2.57 2.71
CA ARG A 47 -4.29 -3.93 2.39
C ARG A 47 -3.95 -4.71 3.66
N PRO A 48 -3.98 -6.04 3.63
CA PRO A 48 -3.30 -6.86 4.63
C PRO A 48 -1.83 -6.44 4.79
N ALA A 49 -1.36 -6.40 6.04
CA ALA A 49 0.07 -6.54 6.30
C ALA A 49 0.43 -7.99 5.95
N LEU A 50 1.36 -8.16 5.01
CA LEU A 50 1.84 -9.48 4.60
C LEU A 50 3.08 -9.86 5.41
N GLN A 51 3.70 -11.00 5.12
CA GLN A 51 4.77 -11.57 5.94
C GLN A 51 5.89 -10.57 6.25
N SER A 52 6.44 -9.89 5.23
CA SER A 52 7.50 -8.90 5.45
C SER A 52 7.04 -7.69 6.26
N ASP A 53 5.79 -7.25 6.10
CA ASP A 53 5.24 -6.13 6.90
C ASP A 53 5.08 -6.54 8.36
N HIS A 54 4.53 -7.73 8.61
CA HIS A 54 4.36 -8.28 9.97
C HIS A 54 5.70 -8.41 10.68
N ARG A 55 6.71 -8.98 10.02
CA ARG A 55 8.06 -9.12 10.60
C ARG A 55 8.68 -7.76 10.91
N LEU A 56 8.53 -6.79 10.00
CA LEU A 56 9.03 -5.44 10.20
C LEU A 56 8.38 -4.77 11.41
N ILE A 57 7.05 -4.79 11.50
CA ILE A 57 6.31 -4.17 12.60
C ILE A 57 6.62 -4.88 13.92
N ALA A 58 6.70 -6.22 13.92
CA ALA A 58 7.05 -6.99 15.12
C ALA A 58 8.42 -6.59 15.65
N ARG A 59 9.44 -6.57 14.78
CA ARG A 59 10.80 -6.16 15.14
C ARG A 59 10.83 -4.75 15.73
N LEU A 60 10.21 -3.77 15.06
CA LEU A 60 10.22 -2.38 15.54
C LEU A 60 9.56 -2.23 16.92
N LEU A 61 8.46 -2.96 17.16
CA LEU A 61 7.76 -2.95 18.45
C LEU A 61 8.49 -3.73 19.55
N GLU A 62 9.17 -4.81 19.22
CA GLU A 62 9.99 -5.57 20.16
C GLU A 62 11.25 -4.77 20.58
N GLU A 63 11.91 -4.12 19.62
CA GLU A 63 13.03 -3.23 19.86
C GLU A 63 12.60 -2.05 20.76
N ARG A 64 11.50 -1.38 20.41
CA ARG A 64 11.07 -0.16 21.08
C ARG A 64 10.28 -0.37 22.37
N HIS A 65 9.33 -1.28 22.37
CA HIS A 65 8.36 -1.47 23.45
C HIS A 65 8.45 -2.85 24.12
N GLY A 66 9.30 -3.74 23.59
CA GLY A 66 9.44 -5.11 24.10
C GLY A 66 8.16 -5.95 23.92
N ILE A 67 7.36 -5.60 22.90
CA ILE A 67 6.15 -6.33 22.54
C ILE A 67 6.56 -7.49 21.63
N ALA A 68 6.48 -8.72 22.15
CA ALA A 68 6.83 -9.92 21.38
C ALA A 68 5.65 -10.50 20.56
N LYS A 69 4.40 -10.19 20.95
CA LYS A 69 3.21 -10.73 20.29
C LYS A 69 2.42 -9.62 19.59
N LEU A 70 2.18 -9.82 18.30
CA LEU A 70 1.28 -9.01 17.50
C LEU A 70 -0.04 -9.72 17.24
N PRO A 71 -1.14 -8.98 17.03
CA PRO A 71 -2.36 -9.56 16.47
C PRO A 71 -2.08 -10.24 15.13
N SER A 72 -2.84 -11.29 14.79
CA SER A 72 -2.66 -12.04 13.55
C SER A 72 -3.18 -11.28 12.33
N VAL A 73 -4.18 -10.41 12.51
CA VAL A 73 -4.79 -9.61 11.44
C VAL A 73 -4.40 -8.15 11.60
N LEU A 74 -3.41 -7.71 10.80
CA LEU A 74 -3.03 -6.32 10.64
C LEU A 74 -3.42 -5.82 9.25
N LEU A 75 -3.88 -4.58 9.20
CA LEU A 75 -4.16 -3.86 7.97
C LEU A 75 -3.31 -2.60 7.88
N LEU A 76 -2.87 -2.28 6.67
CA LEU A 76 -2.11 -1.08 6.34
C LEU A 76 -2.99 -0.17 5.50
N ASN A 77 -3.42 0.95 6.08
CA ASN A 77 -4.10 2.01 5.36
C ASN A 77 -3.07 3.05 4.92
N LYS A 78 -2.80 3.05 3.61
CA LYS A 78 -1.85 3.95 2.98
C LYS A 78 -2.23 5.41 3.18
N THR A 79 -1.24 6.24 3.44
CA THR A 79 -1.41 7.69 3.58
C THR A 79 -0.37 8.47 2.78
N GLY A 80 -0.54 9.80 2.69
CA GLY A 80 0.45 10.68 2.10
C GLY A 80 1.64 10.90 3.05
N GLY A 81 2.86 10.72 2.54
CA GLY A 81 4.12 10.95 3.27
C GLY A 81 5.26 11.44 2.37
N MET A 82 6.47 11.52 2.93
CA MET A 82 7.69 11.70 2.14
C MET A 82 7.92 10.46 1.26
N ASP A 83 7.90 9.28 1.87
CA ASP A 83 7.92 7.97 1.22
C ASP A 83 6.76 7.07 1.75
N ARG A 84 7.05 5.85 2.23
CA ARG A 84 6.06 4.96 2.85
C ARG A 84 5.55 5.54 4.17
N LYS A 85 4.22 5.64 4.29
CA LYS A 85 3.53 6.01 5.53
C LYS A 85 2.17 5.34 5.59
N ASP A 86 2.03 4.40 6.51
CA ASP A 86 0.83 3.59 6.68
C ASP A 86 0.28 3.75 8.09
N LEU A 87 -1.03 4.02 8.17
CA LEU A 87 -1.78 3.82 9.41
C LEU A 87 -2.04 2.32 9.54
N VAL A 88 -1.47 1.72 10.58
CA VAL A 88 -1.70 0.31 10.92
C VAL A 88 -3.00 0.22 11.71
N ILE A 89 -3.88 -0.68 11.30
CA ILE A 89 -5.17 -0.95 11.94
C ILE A 89 -5.18 -2.41 12.40
N ALA A 90 -5.51 -2.63 13.66
CA ALA A 90 -5.65 -3.96 14.27
C ALA A 90 -6.61 -3.86 15.45
N ASN A 91 -7.18 -4.98 15.88
CA ASN A 91 -8.03 -5.04 17.07
C ASN A 91 -9.18 -4.01 17.11
N GLY A 92 -9.70 -3.63 15.94
CA GLY A 92 -10.82 -2.70 15.82
C GLY A 92 -10.48 -1.23 16.00
N GLY A 93 -9.20 -0.86 16.03
CA GLY A 93 -8.76 0.53 16.18
C GLY A 93 -7.48 0.85 15.43
N ARG A 94 -7.06 2.10 15.53
CA ARG A 94 -5.76 2.59 15.06
C ARG A 94 -4.67 1.99 15.94
N PHE A 95 -3.86 1.12 15.35
CA PHE A 95 -2.83 0.40 16.08
C PHE A 95 -1.54 1.23 16.19
N GLY A 96 -1.16 1.91 15.12
CA GLY A 96 0.06 2.70 15.08
C GLY A 96 0.36 3.25 13.71
N TRP A 97 1.51 3.90 13.58
CA TRP A 97 2.00 4.47 12.34
C TRP A 97 3.30 3.80 11.96
N LEU A 98 3.34 3.21 10.76
CA LEU A 98 4.56 2.72 10.14
C LEU A 98 5.03 3.77 9.13
N SER A 99 6.26 4.25 9.27
CA SER A 99 6.86 5.19 8.32
C SER A 99 8.28 4.80 7.96
N PHE A 100 8.68 5.15 6.74
CA PHE A 100 10.06 5.08 6.28
C PHE A 100 10.64 6.48 6.15
N ASP A 101 11.79 6.73 6.77
CA ASP A 101 12.57 7.94 6.60
C ASP A 101 13.56 7.76 5.44
N PRO A 102 13.36 8.44 4.28
CA PRO A 102 14.26 8.30 3.14
C PRO A 102 15.63 8.94 3.35
N VAL A 103 15.81 9.83 4.35
CA VAL A 103 17.10 10.47 4.66
C VAL A 103 17.97 9.52 5.48
N HIS A 104 17.42 8.99 6.56
CA HIS A 104 18.14 8.07 7.46
C HIS A 104 18.02 6.59 7.03
N ARG A 105 17.24 6.30 5.98
CA ARG A 105 17.02 4.96 5.43
C ARG A 105 16.60 3.94 6.50
N SER A 106 15.64 4.36 7.32
CA SER A 106 15.18 3.56 8.46
C SER A 106 13.67 3.59 8.60
N TYR A 107 13.13 2.54 9.20
CA TYR A 107 11.73 2.45 9.53
C TYR A 107 11.50 2.85 10.99
N GLU A 108 10.38 3.52 11.22
CA GLU A 108 9.88 3.82 12.56
C GLU A 108 8.45 3.30 12.70
N PHE A 109 8.14 2.81 13.90
CA PHE A 109 6.78 2.48 14.29
C PHE A 109 6.37 3.28 15.53
N GLU A 110 5.34 4.11 15.40
CA GLU A 110 4.75 4.84 16.52
C GLU A 110 3.43 4.19 16.96
N LEU A 111 3.35 3.67 18.19
CA LEU A 111 2.09 3.17 18.76
C LEU A 111 1.05 4.28 18.88
N SER A 112 -0.20 3.95 18.58
CA SER A 112 -1.35 4.83 18.80
C SER A 112 -2.01 4.55 20.16
N PHE A 113 -2.69 5.56 20.71
CA PHE A 113 -3.40 5.44 21.98
C PHE A 113 -4.46 4.32 21.95
N GLU A 114 -5.19 4.18 20.84
CA GLU A 114 -6.22 3.13 20.63
C GLU A 114 -5.65 1.70 20.72
N ALA A 115 -4.35 1.49 20.57
CA ALA A 115 -3.72 0.18 20.74
C ALA A 115 -3.53 -0.21 22.21
N LEU A 116 -3.41 0.77 23.12
CA LEU A 116 -3.01 0.55 24.51
C LEU A 116 -3.93 -0.42 25.26
N PRO A 117 -5.26 -0.39 25.14
CA PRO A 117 -6.11 -1.37 25.81
C PRO A 117 -5.72 -2.83 25.53
N SER A 118 -5.33 -3.16 24.29
CA SER A 118 -4.92 -4.52 23.92
C SER A 118 -3.43 -4.80 24.12
N MET A 119 -2.59 -3.75 24.14
CA MET A 119 -1.13 -3.90 24.11
C MET A 119 -0.45 -3.63 25.44
N LEU A 120 -1.04 -2.82 26.33
CA LEU A 120 -0.42 -2.37 27.58
C LEU A 120 0.12 -3.54 28.45
N PRO A 121 -0.57 -4.68 28.59
CA PRO A 121 -0.05 -5.83 29.35
C PRO A 121 1.23 -6.45 28.77
N PHE A 122 1.54 -6.23 27.50
CA PHE A 122 2.67 -6.82 26.78
C PHE A 122 3.86 -5.86 26.64
N ILE A 123 3.74 -4.61 27.11
CA ILE A 123 4.80 -3.61 27.00
C ILE A 123 5.78 -3.78 28.15
N THR A 124 7.05 -4.00 27.82
CA THR A 124 8.13 -4.23 28.79
C THR A 124 9.25 -3.19 28.72
N LYS A 125 9.32 -2.41 27.63
CA LYS A 125 10.34 -1.36 27.43
C LYS A 125 9.70 0.01 27.20
N ASN A 126 10.40 1.06 27.59
CA ASN A 126 10.03 2.46 27.34
C ASN A 126 8.60 2.83 27.80
N ILE A 127 8.13 2.15 28.85
CA ILE A 127 6.94 2.51 29.63
C ILE A 127 7.38 3.35 30.83
N LEU A 128 6.70 4.48 31.05
CA LEU A 128 7.05 5.49 32.04
C LEU A 128 5.86 5.74 32.96
N GLU A 129 6.10 5.69 34.27
CA GLU A 129 5.20 6.29 35.25
C GLU A 129 5.24 7.83 35.13
N LEU A 130 4.11 8.49 35.38
CA LEU A 130 3.97 9.94 35.15
C LEU A 130 4.98 10.78 35.95
N GLY A 131 5.35 10.35 37.17
CA GLY A 131 6.35 11.00 38.02
C GLY A 131 7.76 11.09 37.41
N TYR A 132 8.06 10.33 36.35
CA TYR A 132 9.31 10.52 35.61
C TYR A 132 9.34 11.81 34.77
N LEU A 133 8.21 12.49 34.61
CA LEU A 133 8.09 13.73 33.84
C LEU A 133 7.90 14.92 34.78
N ARG A 134 8.90 15.81 34.83
CA ARG A 134 8.89 16.95 35.76
C ARG A 134 7.70 17.88 35.49
N GLY A 135 6.79 18.02 36.46
CA GLY A 135 5.60 18.87 36.38
C GLY A 135 4.36 18.19 35.78
N ALA A 136 4.45 16.95 35.29
CA ALA A 136 3.30 16.27 34.69
C ALA A 136 2.27 15.80 35.73
N GLU A 137 2.70 15.32 36.90
CA GLU A 137 1.80 14.94 38.00
C GLU A 137 1.02 16.13 38.55
N GLU A 138 1.69 17.28 38.73
CA GLU A 138 1.05 18.51 39.18
C GLU A 138 -0.04 18.96 38.19
N ASP A 139 0.26 18.90 36.88
CA ASP A 139 -0.73 19.19 35.86
C ASP A 139 -1.95 18.28 35.94
N VAL A 140 -1.75 16.97 36.13
CA VAL A 140 -2.86 16.01 36.27
C VAL A 140 -3.66 16.28 37.54
N LEU A 141 -3.01 16.53 38.68
CA LEU A 141 -3.67 16.85 39.95
C LEU A 141 -4.52 18.12 39.85
N GLN A 142 -4.02 19.13 39.13
CA GLN A 142 -4.74 20.37 38.87
C GLN A 142 -5.74 20.26 37.70
N ARG A 143 -6.03 19.05 37.21
CA ARG A 143 -6.94 18.76 36.09
C ARG A 143 -6.58 19.51 34.79
N ARG A 144 -5.30 19.85 34.61
CA ARG A 144 -4.79 20.48 33.39
C ARG A 144 -4.56 19.40 32.33
N ARG A 145 -4.91 19.72 31.08
CA ARG A 145 -4.63 18.84 29.94
C ARG A 145 -3.11 18.66 29.77
N ILE A 146 -2.66 17.42 29.71
CA ILE A 146 -1.24 17.06 29.43
C ILE A 146 -0.99 16.67 27.98
N GLY A 147 -2.00 16.17 27.26
CA GLY A 147 -1.88 15.84 25.85
C GLY A 147 -1.54 17.08 25.01
N GLY A 148 -0.41 17.02 24.29
CA GLY A 148 0.18 18.09 23.51
C GLY A 148 1.37 18.80 24.19
N LYS A 149 1.54 18.65 25.52
CA LYS A 149 2.62 19.30 26.28
C LYS A 149 3.93 18.52 26.20
N LYS A 150 5.03 19.22 26.49
CA LYS A 150 6.40 18.70 26.54
C LYS A 150 6.92 18.83 27.96
N TYR A 151 7.44 17.74 28.52
CA TYR A 151 7.97 17.70 29.89
C TYR A 151 9.42 17.21 29.88
N PRO A 152 10.31 17.80 30.70
CA PRO A 152 11.64 17.25 30.93
C PRO A 152 11.56 15.89 31.61
N ALA A 153 12.31 14.91 31.11
CA ALA A 153 12.45 13.62 31.77
C ALA A 153 13.44 13.73 32.94
N THR A 154 13.11 13.05 34.04
CA THR A 154 13.98 12.99 35.24
C THR A 154 15.15 12.01 35.10
N ARG A 155 15.13 11.17 34.07
CA ARG A 155 16.19 10.20 33.73
C ARG A 155 16.45 10.19 32.22
N LYS A 156 17.58 9.61 31.81
CA LYS A 156 17.86 9.39 30.39
C LYS A 156 16.88 8.37 29.81
N ILE A 157 16.17 8.78 28.76
CA ILE A 157 15.21 7.96 28.02
C ILE A 157 15.68 7.95 26.56
N PRO A 158 15.79 6.79 25.89
CA PRO A 158 16.14 6.74 24.48
C PRO A 158 15.12 7.50 23.63
N ASP A 159 15.60 8.25 22.64
CA ASP A 159 14.74 8.99 21.71
C ASP A 159 13.83 8.05 20.92
N GLY A 160 12.58 8.48 20.69
CA GLY A 160 11.53 7.71 20.03
C GLY A 160 10.27 7.52 20.88
N GLY A 161 9.36 6.63 20.44
CA GLY A 161 8.05 6.41 21.07
C GLY A 161 8.10 5.95 22.53
N VAL A 162 7.28 6.52 23.40
CA VAL A 162 7.16 6.09 24.81
C VAL A 162 5.70 5.87 25.17
N VAL A 163 5.46 4.99 26.14
CA VAL A 163 4.13 4.79 26.73
C VAL A 163 4.13 5.34 28.14
N LEU A 164 3.07 6.05 28.50
CA LEU A 164 2.85 6.59 29.83
C LEU A 164 1.80 5.77 30.55
N ARG A 165 1.94 5.61 31.87
CA ARG A 165 0.96 4.97 32.74
C ARG A 165 0.85 5.74 34.06
N TRP A 166 -0.38 5.89 34.58
CA TRP A 166 -0.65 6.35 35.94
C TRP A 166 -2.11 6.09 36.28
N ASN A 167 -2.45 5.67 37.51
CA ASN A 167 -3.82 5.68 38.06
C ASN A 167 -4.94 5.23 37.07
N GLY A 168 -4.79 4.09 36.40
CA GLY A 168 -5.79 3.58 35.43
C GLY A 168 -5.86 4.33 34.09
N HIS A 169 -4.99 5.31 33.90
CA HIS A 169 -4.77 6.03 32.66
C HIS A 169 -3.52 5.55 31.95
N GLY A 170 -3.50 5.77 30.64
CA GLY A 170 -2.33 5.57 29.81
C GLY A 170 -2.18 6.70 28.81
N GLY A 171 -1.04 6.70 28.13
CA GLY A 171 -0.77 7.64 27.06
C GLY A 171 0.34 7.19 26.13
N VAL A 172 0.40 7.84 24.97
CA VAL A 172 1.51 7.70 24.03
C VAL A 172 2.23 9.03 23.90
N GLY A 173 3.55 8.98 23.73
CA GLY A 173 4.40 10.16 23.59
C GLY A 173 5.65 9.86 22.78
N VAL A 174 6.48 10.88 22.61
CA VAL A 174 7.79 10.76 21.96
C VAL A 174 8.84 11.43 22.83
N SER A 175 9.92 10.71 23.10
CA SER A 175 11.13 11.24 23.73
C SER A 175 12.06 11.84 22.67
N THR A 176 12.56 13.04 22.92
CA THR A 176 13.57 13.71 22.08
C THR A 176 14.41 14.61 22.97
N ASP A 177 15.74 14.43 22.95
CA ASP A 177 16.70 15.25 23.69
C ASP A 177 16.33 15.40 25.18
N GLY A 178 16.07 14.27 25.85
CA GLY A 178 15.74 14.24 27.29
C GLY A 178 14.39 14.84 27.66
N ASN A 179 13.53 15.13 26.68
CA ASN A 179 12.19 15.63 26.91
C ASN A 179 11.14 14.70 26.30
N VAL A 180 9.99 14.54 26.95
CA VAL A 180 8.86 13.76 26.44
C VAL A 180 7.72 14.68 26.03
N LYS A 181 7.37 14.64 24.74
CA LYS A 181 6.14 15.23 24.23
C LYS A 181 5.00 14.21 24.37
N VAL A 182 4.04 14.51 25.23
CA VAL A 182 2.82 13.71 25.40
C VAL A 182 1.92 13.97 24.20
N LYS A 183 1.57 12.94 23.43
CA LYS A 183 0.71 13.10 22.24
C LYS A 183 -0.76 12.97 22.64
N GLU A 184 -1.11 11.84 23.24
CA GLU A 184 -2.49 11.49 23.56
C GLU A 184 -2.56 10.69 24.86
N VAL A 185 -3.63 10.91 25.62
CA VAL A 185 -3.82 10.36 26.97
C VAL A 185 -5.30 10.08 27.22
N GLY A 186 -5.58 9.12 28.09
CA GLY A 186 -6.93 8.82 28.53
C GLY A 186 -6.99 7.62 29.44
N ASN A 187 -8.21 7.24 29.82
CA ASN A 187 -8.46 6.00 30.55
C ASN A 187 -8.09 4.79 29.70
N VAL A 188 -7.37 3.84 30.28
CA VAL A 188 -6.98 2.61 29.60
C VAL A 188 -7.34 1.43 30.48
N SER A 189 -8.37 0.69 30.07
CA SER A 189 -8.72 -0.59 30.68
C SER A 189 -8.18 -1.72 29.80
N PRO A 190 -7.26 -2.55 30.29
CA PRO A 190 -6.75 -3.68 29.53
C PRO A 190 -7.87 -4.62 29.07
N VAL A 191 -7.82 -5.07 27.82
CA VAL A 191 -8.79 -5.99 27.23
C VAL A 191 -8.10 -7.19 26.61
N VAL A 192 -8.71 -8.36 26.79
CA VAL A 192 -8.32 -9.58 26.07
C VAL A 192 -9.27 -9.74 24.88
N LEU A 193 -8.70 -9.81 23.68
CA LEU A 193 -9.46 -9.91 22.44
C LEU A 193 -9.18 -11.27 21.77
N PRO A 194 -10.15 -11.84 21.03
CA PRO A 194 -9.89 -12.95 20.13
C PRO A 194 -8.78 -12.61 19.13
N ASP A 195 -7.97 -13.58 18.72
CA ASP A 195 -6.85 -13.40 17.78
C ASP A 195 -7.08 -14.26 16.51
N PRO A 196 -8.03 -13.88 15.65
CA PRO A 196 -8.45 -14.68 14.50
C PRO A 196 -7.41 -14.66 13.38
N GLY A 197 -7.41 -15.69 12.54
CA GLY A 197 -6.59 -15.76 11.33
C GLY A 197 -7.29 -15.18 10.10
N TRP A 198 -6.56 -15.08 8.98
CA TRP A 198 -7.13 -14.63 7.70
C TRP A 198 -8.26 -15.55 7.17
N GLU A 199 -8.24 -16.84 7.49
CA GLU A 199 -9.33 -17.77 7.15
C GLU A 199 -10.64 -17.42 7.87
N ASP A 200 -10.57 -16.94 9.12
CA ASP A 200 -11.74 -16.43 9.84
C ASP A 200 -12.25 -15.16 9.17
N VAL A 201 -11.36 -14.24 8.79
CA VAL A 201 -11.72 -13.02 8.06
C VAL A 201 -12.48 -13.36 6.77
N ILE A 202 -11.96 -14.30 5.97
CA ILE A 202 -12.61 -14.77 4.74
C ILE A 202 -13.98 -15.38 5.05
N THR A 203 -14.06 -16.24 6.06
CA THR A 203 -15.29 -16.92 6.46
C THR A 203 -16.36 -15.92 6.88
N ARG A 204 -16.02 -14.93 7.70
CA ARG A 204 -16.95 -13.88 8.16
C ARG A 204 -17.35 -12.91 7.05
N ASN A 205 -16.60 -12.81 5.96
CA ASN A 205 -16.88 -11.94 4.81
C ASN A 205 -17.40 -12.69 3.56
N ARG A 206 -17.64 -14.01 3.64
CA ARG A 206 -17.96 -14.86 2.49
C ARG A 206 -19.13 -14.34 1.64
N GLN A 207 -20.20 -13.84 2.26
CA GLN A 207 -21.35 -13.32 1.52
C GLN A 207 -21.01 -12.05 0.73
N HIS A 208 -20.21 -11.15 1.31
CA HIS A 208 -19.74 -9.94 0.63
C HIS A 208 -18.82 -10.28 -0.54
N LEU A 209 -17.92 -11.26 -0.37
CA LEU A 209 -17.04 -11.75 -1.46
C LEU A 209 -17.85 -12.32 -2.64
N LYS A 210 -18.88 -13.15 -2.36
CA LYS A 210 -19.80 -13.65 -3.39
C LYS A 210 -20.51 -12.52 -4.14
N ASN A 211 -20.95 -11.48 -3.44
CA ASN A 211 -21.62 -10.33 -4.05
C ASN A 211 -20.65 -9.50 -4.92
N LEU A 212 -19.42 -9.28 -4.46
CA LEU A 212 -18.38 -8.59 -5.23
C LEU A 212 -18.08 -9.34 -6.55
N GLU A 213 -17.93 -10.66 -6.49
CA GLU A 213 -17.74 -11.49 -7.68
C GLU A 213 -18.93 -11.39 -8.64
N ARG A 214 -20.16 -11.60 -8.14
CA ARG A 214 -21.37 -11.55 -8.97
C ARG A 214 -21.49 -10.22 -9.72
N ASN A 215 -21.21 -9.12 -9.03
CA ASN A 215 -21.26 -7.79 -9.60
C ASN A 215 -20.20 -7.59 -10.69
N ALA A 216 -18.96 -8.01 -10.44
CA ALA A 216 -17.87 -7.91 -11.40
C ALA A 216 -18.11 -8.78 -12.64
N VAL A 217 -18.53 -10.04 -12.46
CA VAL A 217 -18.85 -10.97 -13.56
C VAL A 217 -19.99 -10.44 -14.42
N ARG A 218 -21.07 -9.93 -13.80
CA ARG A 218 -22.18 -9.31 -14.52
C ARG A 218 -21.73 -8.09 -15.33
N PHE A 219 -20.89 -7.24 -14.73
CA PHE A 219 -20.35 -6.06 -15.42
C PHE A 219 -19.51 -6.47 -16.64
N ILE A 220 -18.63 -7.47 -16.51
CA ILE A 220 -17.82 -7.97 -17.63
C ILE A 220 -18.71 -8.45 -18.79
N ARG A 221 -19.72 -9.29 -18.50
CA ARG A 221 -20.65 -9.81 -19.52
C ARG A 221 -21.40 -8.70 -20.25
N GLN A 222 -21.93 -7.74 -19.50
CA GLN A 222 -22.67 -6.60 -20.08
C GLN A 222 -21.79 -5.73 -21.00
N GLN A 223 -20.52 -5.53 -20.65
CA GLN A 223 -19.61 -4.76 -21.50
C GLN A 223 -19.15 -5.54 -22.73
N ALA A 224 -19.03 -6.87 -22.61
CA ALA A 224 -18.60 -7.75 -23.69
C ALA A 224 -19.61 -7.85 -24.84
N GLU A 225 -20.92 -7.66 -24.59
CA GLU A 225 -21.98 -7.69 -25.62
C GLU A 225 -21.72 -6.75 -26.80
N LYS A 226 -20.95 -5.67 -26.58
CA LYS A 226 -20.66 -4.64 -27.58
C LYS A 226 -19.31 -4.83 -28.29
N ALA A 227 -18.55 -5.85 -27.91
CA ALA A 227 -17.15 -6.01 -28.32
C ALA A 227 -17.00 -7.05 -29.43
N HIS A 228 -16.23 -6.74 -30.46
CA HIS A 228 -15.86 -7.72 -31.50
C HIS A 228 -14.85 -8.74 -30.95
N CYS A 229 -13.98 -8.31 -30.04
CA CYS A 229 -13.02 -9.17 -29.38
C CYS A 229 -12.89 -8.81 -27.89
N VAL A 230 -12.62 -9.80 -27.03
CA VAL A 230 -12.43 -9.60 -25.59
C VAL A 230 -11.09 -10.19 -25.17
N ASN A 231 -10.24 -9.38 -24.56
CA ASN A 231 -8.95 -9.81 -24.04
C ASN A 231 -8.73 -9.34 -22.59
N ILE A 232 -7.81 -9.99 -21.90
CA ILE A 232 -7.53 -9.80 -20.48
C ILE A 232 -6.07 -9.38 -20.33
N SER A 233 -5.85 -8.20 -19.76
CA SER A 233 -4.50 -7.74 -19.44
C SER A 233 -4.04 -8.39 -18.14
N PHE A 234 -3.11 -9.33 -18.25
CA PHE A 234 -2.47 -9.97 -17.11
C PHE A 234 -1.06 -9.41 -16.93
N SER A 235 -0.73 -8.95 -15.73
CA SER A 235 0.56 -8.33 -15.41
C SER A 235 1.35 -9.09 -14.34
N GLY A 236 0.83 -10.22 -13.86
CA GLY A 236 1.38 -10.93 -12.70
C GLY A 236 1.20 -10.24 -11.35
N GLY A 237 0.38 -9.18 -11.27
CA GLY A 237 0.05 -8.48 -10.02
C GLY A 237 -1.22 -9.03 -9.36
N LYS A 238 -1.48 -8.66 -8.10
CA LYS A 238 -2.70 -9.07 -7.37
C LYS A 238 -3.98 -8.67 -8.11
N ASP A 239 -4.01 -7.44 -8.63
CA ASP A 239 -5.20 -6.86 -9.24
C ASP A 239 -5.53 -7.58 -10.57
N SER A 240 -4.53 -7.83 -11.41
CA SER A 240 -4.71 -8.58 -12.66
C SER A 240 -4.97 -10.07 -12.44
N THR A 241 -4.44 -10.65 -11.36
CA THR A 241 -4.76 -12.04 -10.95
C THR A 241 -6.23 -12.19 -10.58
N ALA A 242 -6.78 -11.28 -9.75
CA ALA A 242 -8.19 -11.29 -9.40
C ALA A 242 -9.09 -11.07 -10.64
N VAL A 243 -8.72 -10.09 -11.49
CA VAL A 243 -9.46 -9.81 -12.72
C VAL A 243 -9.48 -10.98 -13.69
N ARG A 244 -8.38 -11.72 -13.81
CA ARG A 244 -8.32 -12.89 -14.68
C ARG A 244 -9.29 -13.98 -14.24
N GLU A 245 -9.37 -14.28 -12.94
CA GLU A 245 -10.37 -15.24 -12.43
C GLU A 245 -11.81 -14.74 -12.64
N LEU A 246 -12.04 -13.44 -12.45
CA LEU A 246 -13.36 -12.84 -12.72
C LEU A 246 -13.75 -12.94 -14.20
N ALA A 247 -12.80 -12.70 -15.12
CA ALA A 247 -13.00 -12.85 -16.55
C ALA A 247 -13.26 -14.30 -16.95
N ARG A 248 -12.50 -15.25 -16.39
CA ARG A 248 -12.72 -16.69 -16.60
C ARG A 248 -14.13 -17.11 -16.18
N ARG A 249 -14.59 -16.65 -15.01
CA ARG A 249 -15.98 -16.86 -14.54
C ARG A 249 -17.03 -16.17 -15.41
N ALA A 250 -16.65 -15.09 -16.09
CA ALA A 250 -17.51 -14.43 -17.06
C ALA A 250 -17.58 -15.15 -18.42
N GLY A 251 -16.67 -16.11 -18.69
CA GLY A 251 -16.60 -16.86 -19.94
C GLY A 251 -15.47 -16.41 -20.89
N PHE A 252 -14.51 -15.62 -20.41
CA PHE A 252 -13.41 -15.09 -21.22
C PHE A 252 -12.06 -15.56 -20.67
N GLU A 253 -11.18 -16.02 -21.56
CA GLU A 253 -9.86 -16.55 -21.18
C GLU A 253 -8.70 -15.97 -22.00
N ASP A 254 -8.98 -15.22 -23.07
CA ASP A 254 -7.94 -14.66 -23.95
C ASP A 254 -7.08 -13.64 -23.18
N THR A 255 -5.93 -14.10 -22.71
CA THR A 255 -5.06 -13.37 -21.79
C THR A 255 -3.77 -12.99 -22.50
N TYR A 256 -3.36 -11.74 -22.36
CA TYR A 256 -2.06 -11.28 -22.81
C TYR A 256 -1.21 -10.71 -21.66
N TYR A 257 0.10 -10.86 -21.78
CA TYR A 257 1.12 -10.24 -20.95
C TYR A 257 2.04 -9.38 -21.81
N VAL A 258 2.54 -8.28 -21.26
CA VAL A 258 3.54 -7.43 -21.92
C VAL A 258 4.82 -7.50 -21.12
N ASP A 259 5.83 -8.14 -21.69
CA ASP A 259 7.19 -8.19 -21.18
C ASP A 259 7.92 -6.91 -21.60
N THR A 260 8.25 -6.05 -20.64
CA THR A 260 8.98 -4.80 -20.93
C THR A 260 10.49 -4.96 -20.89
N GLY A 261 10.99 -6.15 -20.52
CA GLY A 261 12.38 -6.39 -20.19
C GLY A 261 12.81 -5.83 -18.82
N MET A 262 11.88 -5.19 -18.09
CA MET A 262 12.17 -4.48 -16.84
C MET A 262 11.41 -5.03 -15.64
N GLU A 263 10.76 -6.18 -15.78
CA GLU A 263 10.08 -6.87 -14.68
C GLU A 263 11.06 -7.59 -13.77
N PHE A 264 10.66 -7.77 -12.51
CA PHE A 264 11.42 -8.60 -11.57
C PHE A 264 11.51 -10.05 -12.08
N PRO A 265 12.65 -10.75 -11.87
CA PRO A 265 12.78 -12.17 -12.18
C PRO A 265 11.63 -13.02 -11.62
N GLU A 266 11.22 -12.76 -10.39
CA GLU A 266 10.10 -13.45 -9.73
C GLU A 266 8.75 -13.19 -10.41
N THR A 267 8.59 -12.02 -11.02
CA THR A 267 7.38 -11.71 -11.79
C THR A 267 7.37 -12.47 -13.10
N LEU A 268 8.52 -12.59 -13.78
CA LEU A 268 8.64 -13.40 -14.98
C LEU A 268 8.37 -14.88 -14.68
N GLU A 269 8.94 -15.41 -13.60
CA GLU A 269 8.65 -16.77 -13.12
C GLU A 269 7.17 -16.97 -12.79
N PHE A 270 6.59 -16.03 -12.02
CA PHE A 270 5.18 -16.05 -11.69
C PHE A 270 4.31 -16.08 -12.95
N VAL A 271 4.59 -15.23 -13.94
CA VAL A 271 3.83 -15.16 -15.19
C VAL A 271 3.99 -16.44 -16.01
N ARG A 272 5.20 -17.00 -16.12
CA ARG A 272 5.47 -18.26 -16.83
C ARG A 272 4.71 -19.44 -16.23
N ALA A 273 4.48 -19.45 -14.92
CA ALA A 273 3.70 -20.48 -14.24
C ALA A 273 2.17 -20.39 -14.51
N HIS A 274 1.71 -19.42 -15.30
CA HIS A 274 0.30 -19.21 -15.62
C HIS A 274 0.02 -19.35 -17.13
N PRO A 275 -1.15 -19.88 -17.52
CA PRO A 275 -1.50 -19.97 -18.94
C PRO A 275 -1.85 -18.58 -19.52
N VAL A 276 -0.84 -17.91 -20.08
CA VAL A 276 -0.97 -16.67 -20.85
C VAL A 276 -0.95 -17.01 -22.34
N LYS A 277 -2.00 -16.65 -23.07
CA LYS A 277 -2.16 -16.99 -24.50
C LYS A 277 -1.24 -16.17 -25.40
N THR A 278 -0.97 -14.92 -25.05
CA THR A 278 -0.14 -14.01 -25.87
C THR A 278 0.88 -13.30 -25.00
N ILE A 279 2.16 -13.45 -25.34
CA ILE A 279 3.24 -12.67 -24.75
C ILE A 279 3.67 -11.64 -25.80
N LEU A 280 3.56 -10.36 -25.42
CA LEU A 280 4.01 -9.24 -26.22
C LEU A 280 5.32 -8.73 -25.64
N HIS A 281 6.27 -8.38 -26.50
CA HIS A 281 7.56 -7.84 -26.07
C HIS A 281 7.62 -6.34 -26.34
N GLY A 282 8.09 -5.60 -25.34
CA GLY A 282 8.46 -4.20 -25.46
C GLY A 282 9.67 -3.99 -26.37
N GLY A 283 9.99 -2.73 -26.62
CA GLY A 283 11.26 -2.37 -27.25
C GLY A 283 12.45 -2.56 -26.31
N ASP A 284 13.65 -2.34 -26.83
CA ASP A 284 14.89 -2.33 -26.04
C ASP A 284 14.90 -1.14 -25.06
N PHE A 285 14.70 -1.41 -23.77
CA PHE A 285 14.70 -0.38 -22.73
C PHE A 285 16.03 0.39 -22.68
N TRP A 286 17.17 -0.31 -22.76
CA TRP A 286 18.49 0.31 -22.62
C TRP A 286 18.81 1.24 -23.79
N ARG A 287 18.36 0.90 -24.99
CA ARG A 287 18.44 1.82 -26.13
C ARG A 287 17.58 3.07 -25.91
N GLU A 288 16.33 2.90 -25.47
CA GLU A 288 15.40 4.01 -25.30
C GLU A 288 15.79 4.94 -24.14
N VAL A 289 16.30 4.39 -23.02
CA VAL A 289 16.73 5.19 -21.85
C VAL A 289 18.00 5.99 -22.14
N ASN A 290 18.90 5.48 -22.99
CA ASN A 290 20.05 6.26 -23.46
C ASN A 290 19.64 7.45 -24.33
N ARG A 291 18.52 7.34 -25.05
CA ARG A 291 17.98 8.42 -25.89
C ARG A 291 17.18 9.46 -25.11
N HIS A 292 16.33 9.03 -24.19
CA HIS A 292 15.37 9.90 -23.50
C HIS A 292 15.81 10.31 -22.08
N GLY A 293 16.77 9.59 -21.49
CA GLY A 293 17.06 9.66 -20.07
C GLY A 293 16.15 8.74 -19.23
N PRO A 294 16.35 8.73 -17.89
CA PRO A 294 15.57 7.89 -17.00
C PRO A 294 14.09 8.30 -17.08
N PRO A 295 13.15 7.34 -17.05
CA PRO A 295 11.75 7.67 -16.88
C PRO A 295 11.54 8.34 -15.53
N THR A 296 10.63 9.32 -15.48
CA THR A 296 10.32 10.08 -14.26
C THR A 296 8.84 9.87 -13.86
N LYS A 297 8.44 10.31 -12.67
CA LYS A 297 7.04 10.24 -12.21
C LYS A 297 6.12 11.10 -13.08
N ASP A 298 6.64 12.20 -13.59
CA ASP A 298 5.96 13.18 -14.45
C ASP A 298 6.14 12.93 -15.96
N ASP A 299 7.07 12.07 -16.36
CA ASP A 299 7.24 11.61 -17.74
C ASP A 299 7.58 10.12 -17.80
N ARG A 300 6.53 9.30 -17.95
CA ARG A 300 6.62 7.84 -18.00
C ARG A 300 6.60 7.34 -19.44
N TRP A 301 7.51 7.87 -20.27
CA TRP A 301 7.68 7.45 -21.68
C TRP A 301 7.79 5.92 -21.83
N CYS A 302 8.36 5.24 -20.84
CA CYS A 302 8.48 3.78 -20.82
C CYS A 302 7.12 3.06 -20.85
N CYS A 303 6.06 3.63 -20.25
CA CYS A 303 4.72 3.06 -20.33
C CYS A 303 4.18 3.10 -21.76
N GLU A 304 4.40 4.21 -22.47
CA GLU A 304 3.93 4.37 -23.83
C GLU A 304 4.70 3.47 -24.80
N HIS A 305 6.03 3.55 -24.75
CA HIS A 305 6.92 2.86 -25.70
C HIS A 305 6.96 1.35 -25.46
N LEU A 306 7.05 0.92 -24.19
CA LEU A 306 7.29 -0.49 -23.86
C LEU A 306 6.02 -1.25 -23.52
N LYS A 307 4.95 -0.59 -23.07
CA LYS A 307 3.69 -1.26 -22.71
C LYS A 307 2.57 -1.06 -23.72
N LEU A 308 2.28 0.19 -24.08
CA LEU A 308 1.11 0.50 -24.90
C LEU A 308 1.35 0.25 -26.40
N SER A 309 2.55 0.56 -26.92
CA SER A 309 2.88 0.37 -28.33
C SER A 309 2.79 -1.09 -28.80
N PRO A 310 3.33 -2.11 -28.09
CA PRO A 310 3.18 -3.51 -28.48
C PRO A 310 1.71 -3.97 -28.52
N VAL A 311 0.90 -3.53 -27.54
CA VAL A 311 -0.54 -3.86 -27.49
C VAL A 311 -1.29 -3.23 -28.66
N LYS A 312 -1.00 -1.98 -29.00
CA LYS A 312 -1.60 -1.29 -30.15
C LYS A 312 -1.30 -2.04 -31.46
N LYS A 313 -0.05 -2.46 -31.67
CA LYS A 313 0.35 -3.25 -32.86
C LYS A 313 -0.40 -4.58 -32.92
N TRP A 314 -0.49 -5.30 -31.79
CA TRP A 314 -1.18 -6.58 -31.71
C TRP A 314 -2.69 -6.50 -31.93
N LEU A 315 -3.33 -5.39 -31.54
CA LEU A 315 -4.75 -5.16 -31.75
C LEU A 315 -5.07 -4.59 -33.14
N SER A 316 -4.05 -4.15 -33.90
CA SER A 316 -4.24 -3.60 -35.24
C SER A 316 -4.92 -4.63 -36.16
N GLY A 317 -6.00 -4.22 -36.82
CA GLY A 317 -6.76 -5.10 -37.72
C GLY A 317 -7.77 -6.05 -37.05
N LYS A 318 -7.87 -6.07 -35.71
CA LYS A 318 -8.82 -6.95 -34.98
C LYS A 318 -10.22 -6.36 -34.74
N GLY A 319 -10.49 -5.16 -35.25
CA GLY A 319 -11.70 -4.41 -34.98
C GLY A 319 -11.73 -3.79 -33.56
N GLU A 320 -12.90 -3.35 -33.12
CA GLU A 320 -13.07 -2.80 -31.76
C GLU A 320 -13.00 -3.91 -30.70
N CYS A 321 -11.95 -3.87 -29.89
CA CYS A 321 -11.67 -4.85 -28.85
C CYS A 321 -11.88 -4.28 -27.45
N MET A 322 -12.45 -5.09 -26.57
CA MET A 322 -12.54 -4.81 -25.15
C MET A 322 -11.34 -5.43 -24.41
N THR A 323 -10.68 -4.64 -23.57
CA THR A 323 -9.62 -5.10 -22.67
C THR A 323 -10.09 -5.02 -21.22
N ILE A 324 -10.07 -6.16 -20.54
CA ILE A 324 -10.37 -6.27 -19.11
C ILE A 324 -9.07 -6.05 -18.32
N GLN A 325 -9.06 -5.07 -17.42
CA GLN A 325 -7.87 -4.67 -16.65
C GLN A 325 -8.16 -4.42 -15.17
N GLY A 326 -7.11 -4.52 -14.33
CA GLY A 326 -7.17 -4.43 -12.87
C GLY A 326 -7.14 -3.02 -12.26
N ASN A 327 -7.63 -1.99 -12.95
CA ASN A 327 -7.52 -0.62 -12.42
C ASN A 327 -8.52 -0.36 -11.28
N ARG A 328 -8.05 0.26 -10.19
CA ARG A 328 -8.86 0.62 -9.00
C ARG A 328 -8.82 2.12 -8.72
N TRP A 329 -9.87 2.66 -8.10
CA TRP A 329 -9.92 4.06 -7.70
C TRP A 329 -8.79 4.45 -6.73
N CYS A 330 -8.56 3.64 -5.71
CA CYS A 330 -7.67 3.99 -4.60
C CYS A 330 -6.17 3.87 -4.94
N GLU A 331 -5.81 3.49 -6.17
CA GLU A 331 -4.42 3.24 -6.55
C GLU A 331 -3.63 4.52 -6.89
N SER A 332 -4.28 5.54 -7.44
CA SER A 332 -3.68 6.86 -7.71
C SER A 332 -4.75 7.90 -8.05
N PHE A 333 -4.42 9.19 -7.86
CA PHE A 333 -5.29 10.30 -8.28
C PHE A 333 -5.67 10.23 -9.76
N ALA A 334 -4.75 9.83 -10.65
CA ALA A 334 -5.02 9.67 -12.08
C ALA A 334 -6.07 8.57 -12.36
N ARG A 335 -6.08 7.48 -11.58
CA ARG A 335 -7.05 6.38 -11.73
C ARG A 335 -8.40 6.68 -11.09
N ALA A 336 -8.46 7.60 -10.11
CA ALA A 336 -9.70 8.00 -9.47
C ALA A 336 -10.75 8.53 -10.48
N GLY A 337 -10.30 9.29 -11.48
CA GLY A 337 -11.17 9.98 -12.43
C GLY A 337 -11.55 9.23 -13.71
N LEU A 338 -10.98 8.04 -13.97
CA LEU A 338 -11.31 7.28 -15.21
C LEU A 338 -12.80 6.88 -15.25
N ALA A 339 -13.34 6.47 -16.39
CA ALA A 339 -14.68 5.86 -16.43
C ALA A 339 -14.59 4.33 -16.25
N PRO A 340 -15.59 3.62 -15.69
CA PRO A 340 -15.54 2.17 -15.54
C PRO A 340 -15.27 1.41 -16.85
N ALA A 341 -15.78 1.97 -17.95
CA ALA A 341 -15.45 1.63 -19.31
C ALA A 341 -15.04 2.93 -20.03
N SER A 342 -13.90 2.93 -20.72
CA SER A 342 -13.40 4.09 -21.45
C SER A 342 -12.62 3.67 -22.69
N LYS A 343 -12.83 4.37 -23.81
CA LYS A 343 -11.94 4.22 -24.99
C LYS A 343 -10.51 4.61 -24.61
N ASN A 344 -9.54 3.82 -25.06
CA ASN A 344 -8.13 4.10 -24.84
C ASN A 344 -7.71 5.30 -25.71
N PRO A 345 -7.21 6.40 -25.12
CA PRO A 345 -6.75 7.55 -25.90
C PRO A 345 -5.65 7.21 -26.91
N TYR A 346 -4.81 6.22 -26.61
CA TYR A 346 -3.68 5.80 -27.46
C TYR A 346 -4.08 4.79 -28.55
N ASN A 347 -5.20 4.10 -28.36
CA ASN A 347 -5.75 3.12 -29.29
C ASN A 347 -7.29 3.19 -29.29
N PRO A 348 -7.91 4.03 -30.14
CA PRO A 348 -9.36 4.23 -30.13
C PRO A 348 -10.20 2.96 -30.39
N ALA A 349 -9.61 1.94 -31.01
CA ALA A 349 -10.22 0.63 -31.22
C ALA A 349 -10.18 -0.26 -29.96
N GLN A 350 -9.56 0.19 -28.87
CA GLN A 350 -9.51 -0.52 -27.60
C GLN A 350 -10.39 0.17 -26.56
N THR A 351 -11.39 -0.54 -26.05
CA THR A 351 -12.19 -0.12 -24.90
C THR A 351 -11.68 -0.82 -23.65
N ASN A 352 -11.18 -0.05 -22.69
CA ASN A 352 -10.69 -0.59 -21.44
C ASN A 352 -11.81 -0.63 -20.40
N ILE A 353 -12.00 -1.78 -19.74
CA ILE A 353 -12.96 -1.94 -18.64
C ILE A 353 -12.27 -2.34 -17.33
N SER A 354 -12.80 -1.87 -16.20
CA SER A 354 -12.22 -2.12 -14.86
C SER A 354 -13.27 -2.72 -13.92
N PRO A 355 -13.41 -4.06 -13.84
CA PRO A 355 -14.50 -4.70 -13.09
C PRO A 355 -14.33 -4.62 -11.56
N ILE A 356 -13.11 -4.42 -11.07
CA ILE A 356 -12.78 -4.30 -9.64
C ILE A 356 -12.55 -2.83 -9.22
N ARG A 357 -13.06 -1.88 -10.01
CA ARG A 357 -12.77 -0.45 -9.84
C ARG A 357 -13.00 0.09 -8.44
N ASN A 358 -14.06 -0.39 -7.78
CA ASN A 358 -14.49 0.01 -6.44
C ASN A 358 -13.92 -0.88 -5.31
N TRP A 359 -12.98 -1.77 -5.61
CA TRP A 359 -12.31 -2.62 -4.62
C TRP A 359 -11.11 -1.88 -4.03
N ARG A 360 -10.85 -2.06 -2.73
CA ARG A 360 -9.56 -1.74 -2.11
C ARG A 360 -8.65 -2.96 -2.25
N ALA A 361 -7.37 -2.81 -1.94
CA ALA A 361 -6.43 -3.92 -1.98
C ALA A 361 -6.86 -5.07 -1.03
N LEU A 362 -7.54 -4.76 0.08
CA LEU A 362 -8.13 -5.73 0.98
C LEU A 362 -9.15 -6.64 0.30
N GLU A 363 -10.12 -6.09 -0.44
CA GLU A 363 -11.07 -6.92 -1.20
C GLU A 363 -10.36 -7.82 -2.20
N VAL A 364 -9.31 -7.31 -2.86
CA VAL A 364 -8.53 -8.08 -3.85
C VAL A 364 -7.82 -9.26 -3.18
N PHE A 365 -7.09 -9.03 -2.09
CA PHE A 365 -6.40 -10.10 -1.37
C PHE A 365 -7.37 -11.14 -0.79
N LEU A 366 -8.44 -10.70 -0.12
CA LEU A 366 -9.45 -11.63 0.42
C LEU A 366 -10.10 -12.47 -0.68
N TYR A 367 -10.35 -11.89 -1.86
CA TYR A 367 -10.89 -12.63 -3.00
C TYR A 367 -9.91 -13.67 -3.55
N ILE A 368 -8.65 -13.29 -3.73
CA ILE A 368 -7.57 -14.18 -4.17
C ILE A 368 -7.44 -15.37 -3.21
N TRP A 369 -7.35 -15.12 -1.91
CA TRP A 369 -7.22 -16.17 -0.90
C TRP A 369 -8.46 -17.05 -0.82
N TRP A 370 -9.66 -16.45 -0.86
CA TRP A 370 -10.92 -17.22 -0.90
C TRP A 370 -11.01 -18.13 -2.13
N ARG A 371 -10.48 -17.68 -3.28
CA ARG A 371 -10.40 -18.45 -4.52
C ARG A 371 -9.16 -19.33 -4.61
N LYS A 372 -8.29 -19.32 -3.60
CA LYS A 372 -7.03 -20.08 -3.55
C LYS A 372 -6.15 -19.82 -4.78
N LEU A 373 -6.11 -18.58 -5.24
CA LEU A 373 -5.29 -18.17 -6.37
C LEU A 373 -3.85 -17.92 -5.91
N PRO A 374 -2.84 -18.26 -6.73
CA PRO A 374 -1.45 -17.93 -6.44
C PRO A 374 -1.25 -16.41 -6.41
N VAL A 375 -0.34 -15.96 -5.57
CA VAL A 375 0.02 -14.55 -5.39
C VAL A 375 1.48 -14.37 -5.76
N ASN A 376 1.78 -13.28 -6.46
CA ASN A 376 3.16 -12.95 -6.78
C ASN A 376 3.99 -12.83 -5.49
N PRO A 377 5.10 -13.58 -5.35
CA PRO A 377 5.83 -13.68 -4.09
C PRO A 377 6.39 -12.34 -3.60
N LEU A 378 6.57 -11.36 -4.50
CA LEU A 378 7.07 -10.02 -4.14
C LEU A 378 6.16 -9.28 -3.15
N TYR A 379 4.86 -9.60 -3.11
CA TYR A 379 3.95 -9.03 -2.12
C TYR A 379 4.31 -9.47 -0.69
N GLU A 380 4.60 -10.76 -0.49
CA GLU A 380 5.06 -11.29 0.80
C GLU A 380 6.44 -10.76 1.20
N ARG A 381 7.21 -10.29 0.22
CA ARG A 381 8.54 -9.68 0.39
C ARG A 381 8.52 -8.15 0.59
N GLY A 382 7.33 -7.57 0.75
CA GLY A 382 7.17 -6.19 1.21
C GLY A 382 6.88 -5.15 0.13
N LEU A 383 6.69 -5.55 -1.14
CA LEU A 383 6.26 -4.63 -2.20
C LEU A 383 4.75 -4.42 -2.16
N GLU A 384 4.29 -3.17 -2.18
CA GLU A 384 2.86 -2.83 -2.24
C GLU A 384 2.29 -3.00 -3.66
N ARG A 385 3.15 -2.78 -4.66
CA ARG A 385 2.86 -2.84 -6.08
C ARG A 385 4.00 -3.55 -6.81
N VAL A 386 3.64 -4.61 -7.52
CA VAL A 386 4.55 -5.31 -8.42
C VAL A 386 4.50 -4.66 -9.79
N GLY A 387 5.66 -4.36 -10.35
CA GLY A 387 5.84 -3.71 -11.65
C GLY A 387 7.29 -3.82 -12.09
N CYS A 388 7.79 -2.78 -12.76
CA CYS A 388 9.19 -2.76 -13.19
C CYS A 388 10.13 -2.48 -12.00
N TRP A 389 11.28 -3.13 -11.94
CA TRP A 389 12.19 -3.08 -10.78
C TRP A 389 12.88 -1.73 -10.58
N MET A 390 12.95 -0.88 -11.61
CA MET A 390 13.50 0.48 -11.57
C MET A 390 12.45 1.59 -11.70
N CYS A 391 11.17 1.26 -11.48
CA CYS A 391 10.09 2.21 -11.76
C CYS A 391 10.22 3.50 -10.94
N PRO A 392 10.20 4.70 -11.55
CA PRO A 392 10.29 5.95 -10.80
C PRO A 392 9.08 6.15 -9.87
N ALA A 393 7.98 5.42 -10.05
CA ALA A 393 6.80 5.49 -9.19
C ALA A 393 6.86 4.55 -7.97
N MET A 394 7.90 3.73 -7.84
CA MET A 394 8.17 2.88 -6.68
C MET A 394 8.64 3.73 -5.49
N LEU A 395 8.38 3.27 -4.28
CA LEU A 395 8.82 3.94 -3.05
C LEU A 395 10.32 3.73 -2.81
N GLU A 396 11.01 4.68 -2.18
CA GLU A 396 12.41 4.52 -1.75
C GLU A 396 12.58 3.28 -0.88
N SER A 397 11.65 3.06 0.05
CA SER A 397 11.59 1.84 0.87
C SER A 397 11.55 0.54 0.07
N GLU A 398 10.98 0.58 -1.14
CA GLU A 398 10.92 -0.58 -2.05
C GLU A 398 12.18 -0.68 -2.93
N PHE A 399 12.84 0.44 -3.23
CA PHE A 399 14.16 0.41 -3.87
C PHE A 399 15.23 -0.23 -2.96
N GLU A 400 15.10 -0.12 -1.63
CA GLU A 400 15.99 -0.86 -0.70
C GLU A 400 15.85 -2.37 -0.85
N TYR A 401 14.65 -2.85 -1.18
CA TYR A 401 14.47 -4.26 -1.50
C TYR A 401 15.26 -4.65 -2.74
N VAL A 402 15.25 -3.81 -3.79
CA VAL A 402 16.00 -4.08 -5.03
C VAL A 402 17.50 -4.14 -4.76
N GLU A 403 18.04 -3.20 -3.99
CA GLU A 403 19.44 -3.17 -3.58
C GLU A 403 19.86 -4.46 -2.85
N ARG A 404 19.04 -4.93 -1.92
CA ARG A 404 19.31 -6.12 -1.12
C ARG A 404 19.08 -7.44 -1.87
N ALA A 405 17.98 -7.55 -2.60
CA ALA A 405 17.53 -8.80 -3.22
C ALA A 405 18.04 -9.01 -4.65
N HIS A 406 18.32 -7.91 -5.37
CA HIS A 406 18.82 -7.93 -6.75
C HIS A 406 19.97 -6.92 -6.92
N PRO A 407 21.10 -7.11 -6.23
CA PRO A 407 22.21 -6.15 -6.22
C PRO A 407 22.79 -5.89 -7.62
N GLU A 408 22.70 -6.83 -8.54
CA GLU A 408 23.14 -6.63 -9.93
C GLU A 408 22.26 -5.65 -10.70
N LEU A 409 20.94 -5.85 -10.67
CA LEU A 409 19.97 -4.92 -11.29
C LEU A 409 20.10 -3.52 -10.69
N TYR A 410 20.25 -3.46 -9.36
CA TYR A 410 20.46 -2.20 -8.66
C TYR A 410 21.74 -1.49 -9.13
N ARG A 411 22.88 -2.20 -9.17
CA ARG A 411 24.17 -1.64 -9.60
C ARG A 411 24.13 -1.14 -11.04
N GLU A 412 23.54 -1.90 -11.96
CA GLU A 412 23.43 -1.52 -13.36
C GLU A 412 22.63 -0.22 -13.52
N TRP A 413 21.49 -0.11 -12.82
CA TRP A 413 20.66 1.09 -12.86
C TRP A 413 21.31 2.30 -12.21
N VAL A 414 21.95 2.13 -11.04
CA VAL A 414 22.66 3.22 -10.37
C VAL A 414 23.86 3.69 -11.20
N ALA A 415 24.59 2.79 -11.84
CA ALA A 415 25.69 3.16 -12.74
C ALA A 415 25.19 4.02 -13.90
N PHE A 416 24.08 3.62 -14.54
CA PHE A 416 23.43 4.43 -15.57
C PHE A 416 23.05 5.82 -15.05
N LEU A 417 22.40 5.90 -13.88
CA LEU A 417 21.97 7.18 -13.29
C LEU A 417 23.15 8.08 -12.96
N LYS A 418 24.21 7.54 -12.35
CA LYS A 418 25.43 8.29 -12.01
C LYS A 418 26.05 8.91 -13.26
N GLU A 419 26.17 8.11 -14.33
CA GLU A 419 26.69 8.59 -15.61
C GLU A 419 25.78 9.65 -16.27
N TRP A 420 24.47 9.44 -16.22
CA TRP A 420 23.48 10.38 -16.74
C TRP A 420 23.50 11.73 -16.00
N ILE A 421 23.71 11.72 -14.68
CA ILE A 421 23.86 12.92 -13.84
C ILE A 421 25.17 13.63 -14.18
N ARG A 422 26.28 12.88 -14.24
CA ARG A 422 27.62 13.38 -14.55
C ARG A 422 27.66 14.12 -15.90
N LYS A 423 27.05 13.54 -16.94
CA LYS A 423 26.96 14.17 -18.28
C LYS A 423 26.19 15.51 -18.29
N ARG A 424 25.40 15.80 -17.25
CA ARG A 424 24.68 17.07 -17.07
C ARG A 424 25.37 18.02 -16.11
N GLY A 425 26.59 17.71 -15.67
CA GLY A 425 27.35 18.54 -14.72
C GLY A 425 26.84 18.46 -13.28
N GLY A 426 26.02 17.45 -12.94
CA GLY A 426 25.59 17.21 -11.57
C GLY A 426 26.53 16.29 -10.80
N ASP A 427 26.39 16.28 -9.47
CA ASP A 427 27.10 15.35 -8.58
C ASP A 427 26.49 13.93 -8.66
N PRO A 428 27.24 12.90 -9.10
CA PRO A 428 26.74 11.52 -9.16
C PRO A 428 26.20 10.97 -7.83
N GLU A 429 26.67 11.46 -6.69
CA GLU A 429 26.18 10.99 -5.38
C GLU A 429 24.76 11.48 -5.07
N SER A 430 24.27 12.49 -5.80
CA SER A 430 22.89 12.96 -5.72
C SER A 430 21.85 11.92 -6.16
N VAL A 431 22.26 10.80 -6.76
CA VAL A 431 21.36 9.67 -7.09
C VAL A 431 20.57 9.17 -5.87
N THR A 432 21.20 9.22 -4.69
CA THR A 432 20.63 8.79 -3.41
C THR A 432 19.48 9.66 -2.92
N SER A 433 19.41 10.92 -3.39
CA SER A 433 18.30 11.83 -3.07
C SER A 433 16.96 11.42 -3.72
N GLY A 434 16.99 10.49 -4.68
CA GLY A 434 15.84 10.12 -5.50
C GLY A 434 15.40 11.18 -6.51
N ALA A 435 16.01 12.38 -6.52
CA ALA A 435 15.58 13.54 -7.31
C ALA A 435 15.47 13.25 -8.82
N TRP A 436 16.24 12.29 -9.33
CA TRP A 436 16.17 11.81 -10.71
C TRP A 436 14.78 11.34 -11.16
N ARG A 437 13.88 11.00 -10.22
CA ARG A 437 12.51 10.56 -10.51
C ARG A 437 11.57 11.70 -10.90
N TRP A 438 12.03 12.93 -11.00
CA TRP A 438 11.21 14.09 -11.35
C TRP A 438 11.93 14.96 -12.37
N LYS A 439 11.23 15.42 -13.42
CA LYS A 439 11.75 16.55 -14.22
C LYS A 439 11.62 17.84 -13.44
N THR A 440 10.50 18.01 -12.75
CA THR A 440 10.25 19.13 -11.85
C THR A 440 9.99 18.63 -10.44
N LEU A 441 10.86 18.97 -9.49
CA LEU A 441 10.68 18.57 -8.09
C LEU A 441 9.33 19.04 -7.54
N PRO A 442 8.60 18.20 -6.78
CA PRO A 442 7.34 18.60 -6.17
C PRO A 442 7.60 19.64 -5.07
N PRO A 443 6.64 20.54 -4.75
CA PRO A 443 6.84 21.62 -3.77
C PRO A 443 7.41 21.15 -2.43
N LYS A 444 6.97 19.98 -1.96
CA LYS A 444 7.45 19.36 -0.70
C LYS A 444 8.94 18.97 -0.70
N MET A 445 9.59 18.91 -1.87
CA MET A 445 11.00 18.55 -2.02
C MET A 445 11.89 19.75 -2.42
N ARG A 446 11.33 20.95 -2.61
CA ARG A 446 12.09 22.11 -3.11
C ARG A 446 12.94 22.83 -2.05
N GLY A 447 13.07 22.26 -0.85
CA GLY A 447 13.59 22.96 0.33
C GLY A 447 12.66 24.11 0.75
N LYS A 448 12.74 24.55 2.00
CA LYS A 448 12.26 25.90 2.32
C LYS A 448 13.30 26.86 1.74
N LYS A 449 12.86 27.80 0.90
CA LYS A 449 13.71 28.88 0.39
C LYS A 449 14.27 29.70 1.54
#